data_AF-A0A957TYK8-F1
#
_entry.id   AF-A0A957TYK8-F1
#
_cell.length_a   1.000
_cell.length_b   1.000
_cell.length_c   1.000
_cell.angle_alpha   90.00
_cell.angle_beta   90.00
_cell.angle_gamma   90.00
#
_symmetry.space_group_name_H-M   'P 1'
#
loop_
_entity.id
_entity.type
_entity.pdbx_description
1 polymer ?
#
loop_
_entity_poly.entity_id
_entity_poly.type
_entity_poly.pdbx_seq_one_letter_code
_entity_poly.pdbx_strand_id
1 'polypeptide(L)'
;LGIKNVLCLTGDDVTAGDQPEAKRVFDLDSLQLLHTARTMRDQGVFLSGRTLTTPPRFFLGAAANPFVPPFDWRPHRLAKKIEAGADFIQTQYCFDLPRLREYMRRVVDMGLHEKAYLLIGVGPLRSEKAAEFMRTKVPGVWIPDAVVERLAKRPKREQKDEGMRICVEIIEQVREMEGVHGVHIMAYRQEETVAEIVQRAGLLALRHGHHEQSRPGHGHGAPRQQTRAGATPTNHSAIIE
;
A
#
# COMPACT_ATOMS: atom_id res chain seq x y z
N LEU A 1 13.75 14.22 -10.67
CA LEU A 1 13.24 12.93 -10.12
C LEU A 1 11.76 12.67 -10.43
N GLY A 2 10.90 13.66 -10.71
CA GLY A 2 9.55 13.39 -11.29
C GLY A 2 8.60 12.57 -10.41
N ILE A 3 8.97 12.31 -9.14
CA ILE A 3 8.21 11.50 -8.18
C ILE A 3 6.90 12.21 -7.87
N LYS A 4 5.80 11.48 -8.03
CA LYS A 4 4.45 11.97 -7.74
C LYS A 4 3.80 11.26 -6.55
N ASN A 5 4.20 10.04 -6.24
CA ASN A 5 3.63 9.24 -5.16
C ASN A 5 4.70 9.00 -4.09
N VAL A 6 4.37 9.22 -2.82
CA VAL A 6 5.32 9.08 -1.71
C VAL A 6 4.66 8.31 -0.58
N LEU A 7 5.19 7.13 -0.23
CA LEU A 7 4.74 6.35 0.91
C LEU A 7 5.55 6.75 2.15
N CYS A 8 4.91 7.39 3.13
CA CYS A 8 5.53 7.85 4.36
C CYS A 8 5.52 6.74 5.43
N LEU A 9 6.72 6.27 5.80
CA LEU A 9 6.95 5.21 6.78
C LEU A 9 7.91 5.70 7.87
N THR A 10 7.71 5.25 9.11
CA THR A 10 8.71 5.43 10.18
C THR A 10 9.96 4.58 9.92
N GLY A 11 9.80 3.46 9.19
CA GLY A 11 10.82 2.44 9.03
C GLY A 11 10.83 1.45 10.21
N ASP A 12 11.52 0.34 10.00
CA ASP A 12 11.81 -0.62 11.05
C ASP A 12 13.00 -0.13 11.90
N ASP A 13 13.12 -0.65 13.13
CA ASP A 13 14.28 -0.32 13.96
C ASP A 13 15.56 -0.86 13.29
N VAL A 14 16.64 -0.06 13.32
CA VAL A 14 17.92 -0.39 12.68
C VAL A 14 18.50 -1.73 13.16
N THR A 15 18.18 -2.17 14.37
CA THR A 15 18.61 -3.47 14.91
C THR A 15 18.02 -4.67 14.16
N ALA A 16 16.95 -4.46 13.39
CA ALA A 16 16.38 -5.46 12.49
C ALA A 16 17.10 -5.53 11.12
N GLY A 17 18.02 -4.60 10.84
CA GLY A 17 18.76 -4.50 9.58
C GLY A 17 20.13 -5.19 9.60
N ASP A 18 20.89 -4.98 8.53
CA ASP A 18 22.23 -5.51 8.29
C ASP A 18 23.36 -4.64 8.87
N GLN A 19 23.03 -3.45 9.40
CA GLN A 19 23.94 -2.61 10.20
C GLN A 19 23.28 -2.20 11.54
N PRO A 20 23.17 -3.14 12.51
CA PRO A 20 22.52 -2.86 13.79
C PRO A 20 23.24 -1.81 14.63
N GLU A 21 24.52 -1.52 14.34
CA GLU A 21 25.32 -0.48 15.01
C GLU A 21 25.07 0.93 14.45
N ALA A 22 24.27 1.06 13.37
CA ALA A 22 23.96 2.34 12.77
C ALA A 22 23.24 3.27 13.77
N LYS A 23 23.58 4.56 13.72
CA LYS A 23 22.92 5.55 14.57
C LYS A 23 21.46 5.72 14.16
N ARG A 24 20.55 5.51 15.11
CA ARG A 24 19.12 5.75 14.92
C ARG A 24 18.84 7.24 14.72
N VAL A 25 18.05 7.56 13.69
CA VAL A 25 17.55 8.91 13.40
C VAL A 25 16.04 8.84 13.48
N PHE A 26 15.47 9.44 14.52
CA PHE A 26 14.03 9.42 14.82
C PHE A 26 13.45 10.84 14.84
N ASP A 27 13.94 11.69 13.93
CA ASP A 27 13.53 13.10 13.88
C ASP A 27 12.06 13.24 13.45
N LEU A 28 11.58 12.35 12.58
CA LEU A 28 10.20 12.30 12.11
C LEU A 28 9.69 10.86 12.08
N ASP A 29 8.55 10.62 12.72
CA ASP A 29 7.76 9.42 12.47
C ASP A 29 6.88 9.57 11.21
N SER A 30 6.18 8.51 10.82
CA SER A 30 5.31 8.55 9.63
C SER A 30 4.21 9.62 9.67
N LEU A 31 3.68 9.99 10.84
CA LEU A 31 2.66 11.04 10.95
C LEU A 31 3.29 12.42 10.78
N GLN A 32 4.44 12.66 11.41
CA GLN A 32 5.18 13.91 11.26
C GLN A 32 5.68 14.10 9.82
N LEU A 33 6.11 13.01 9.17
CA LEU A 33 6.52 13.03 7.77
C LEU A 33 5.34 13.33 6.83
N LEU A 34 4.18 12.69 7.04
CA LEU A 34 2.95 13.01 6.30
C LEU A 34 2.57 14.48 6.46
N HIS A 35 2.53 14.98 7.70
CA HIS A 35 2.19 16.36 7.98
C HIS A 35 3.16 17.34 7.32
N THR A 36 4.46 17.03 7.38
CA THR A 36 5.51 17.83 6.71
C THR A 36 5.29 17.88 5.20
N ALA A 37 5.12 16.72 4.58
CA ALA A 37 4.92 16.62 3.14
C ALA A 37 3.61 17.30 2.69
N ARG A 38 2.54 17.17 3.48
CA ARG A 38 1.26 17.85 3.27
C ARG A 38 1.40 19.36 3.36
N THR A 39 2.09 19.89 4.38
CA THR A 39 2.35 21.32 4.53
C THR A 39 3.13 21.87 3.34
N MET A 40 4.17 21.15 2.89
CA MET A 40 4.91 21.54 1.70
C MET A 40 4.04 21.55 0.44
N ARG A 41 3.19 20.53 0.25
CA ARG A 41 2.30 20.38 -0.91
C ARG A 41 1.18 21.41 -0.94
N ASP A 42 0.43 21.53 0.16
CA ASP A 42 -0.84 22.26 0.23
C ASP A 42 -0.60 23.75 0.54
N GLN A 43 0.38 24.06 1.39
CA GLN A 43 0.64 25.44 1.84
C GLN A 43 1.85 26.06 1.13
N GLY A 44 2.69 25.26 0.47
CA GLY A 44 3.86 25.76 -0.25
C GLY A 44 4.93 26.35 0.67
N VAL A 45 5.07 25.83 1.89
CA VAL A 45 6.08 26.29 2.85
C VAL A 45 6.85 25.12 3.46
N PHE A 46 8.09 25.38 3.87
CA PHE A 46 8.82 24.51 4.78
C PHE A 46 8.21 24.57 6.19
N LEU A 47 8.56 23.61 7.05
CA LEU A 47 8.20 23.66 8.48
C LEU A 47 8.68 24.92 9.20
N SER A 48 9.74 25.56 8.70
CA SER A 48 10.23 26.84 9.22
C SER A 48 9.35 28.05 8.84
N GLY A 49 8.30 27.85 8.04
CA GLY A 49 7.44 28.91 7.50
C GLY A 49 7.98 29.59 6.25
N ARG A 50 9.21 29.26 5.83
CA ARG A 50 9.79 29.78 4.57
C ARG A 50 9.04 29.24 3.36
N THR A 51 8.74 30.11 2.40
CA THR A 51 8.05 29.74 1.16
C THR A 51 8.91 28.86 0.25
N LEU A 52 8.27 27.89 -0.39
CA LEU A 52 8.81 27.07 -1.47
C LEU A 52 8.60 27.77 -2.81
N THR A 53 9.66 27.92 -3.61
CA THR A 53 9.54 28.42 -4.99
C THR A 53 8.62 27.53 -5.83
N THR A 54 8.71 26.22 -5.64
CA THR A 54 7.90 25.23 -6.34
C THR A 54 7.42 24.17 -5.35
N PRO A 55 6.17 24.29 -4.84
CA PRO A 55 5.57 23.26 -4.00
C PRO A 55 5.51 21.90 -4.71
N PRO A 56 5.81 20.78 -4.02
CA PRO A 56 5.66 19.46 -4.60
C PRO A 56 4.19 19.12 -4.84
N ARG A 57 3.91 18.26 -5.82
CA ARG A 57 2.56 17.73 -6.09
C ARG A 57 2.49 16.25 -5.74
N PHE A 58 2.69 15.95 -4.46
CA PHE A 58 2.71 14.58 -3.97
C PHE A 58 1.31 14.03 -3.72
N PHE A 59 1.11 12.78 -4.13
CA PHE A 59 0.05 11.91 -3.65
C PHE A 59 0.64 11.07 -2.51
N LEU A 60 0.17 11.34 -1.30
CA LEU A 60 0.80 10.91 -0.07
C LEU A 60 0.18 9.59 0.40
N GLY A 61 1.04 8.64 0.72
CA GLY A 61 0.69 7.31 1.16
C GLY A 61 1.06 7.06 2.61
N ALA A 62 0.32 6.19 3.27
CA ALA A 62 0.72 5.66 4.58
C ALA A 62 0.47 4.15 4.69
N ALA A 63 1.28 3.47 5.51
CA ALA A 63 1.00 2.08 5.87
C ALA A 63 -0.01 1.96 7.01
N ALA A 64 -0.85 0.94 6.97
CA ALA A 64 -1.73 0.50 8.06
C ALA A 64 -1.58 -1.00 8.33
N ASN A 65 -1.79 -1.44 9.57
CA ASN A 65 -1.82 -2.85 9.91
C ASN A 65 -3.04 -3.18 10.78
N PRO A 66 -4.08 -3.82 10.22
CA PRO A 66 -5.30 -4.16 10.94
C PRO A 66 -5.18 -5.46 11.76
N PHE A 67 -4.10 -6.23 11.59
CA PHE A 67 -3.99 -7.61 12.08
C PHE A 67 -3.22 -7.77 13.40
N VAL A 68 -2.78 -6.66 14.01
CA VAL A 68 -2.08 -6.67 15.30
C VAL A 68 -2.87 -5.95 16.40
N PRO A 69 -2.97 -6.48 17.62
CA PRO A 69 -3.59 -5.78 18.76
C PRO A 69 -2.90 -4.45 19.10
N PRO A 70 -3.59 -3.50 19.75
CA PRO A 70 -5.02 -3.50 20.05
C PRO A 70 -5.86 -3.20 18.80
N PHE A 71 -6.80 -4.09 18.46
CA PHE A 71 -7.61 -4.00 17.24
C PHE A 71 -8.51 -2.76 17.23
N ASP A 72 -9.05 -2.41 18.40
CA ASP A 72 -9.99 -1.31 18.52
C ASP A 72 -9.40 0.06 18.16
N TRP A 73 -8.09 0.19 18.28
CA TRP A 73 -7.41 1.44 17.96
C TRP A 73 -6.94 1.52 16.50
N ARG A 74 -7.06 0.43 15.71
CA ARG A 74 -6.54 0.41 14.34
C ARG A 74 -7.28 1.36 13.40
N PRO A 75 -8.62 1.46 13.41
CA PRO A 75 -9.33 2.47 12.62
C PRO A 75 -9.00 3.90 13.05
N HIS A 76 -8.83 4.15 14.36
CA HIS A 76 -8.43 5.48 14.85
C HIS A 76 -7.00 5.87 14.44
N ARG A 77 -6.06 4.92 14.40
CA ARG A 77 -4.71 5.16 13.87
C ARG A 77 -4.73 5.48 12.37
N LEU A 78 -5.63 4.82 11.62
CA LEU A 78 -5.86 5.17 10.21
C LEU A 78 -6.38 6.60 10.09
N ALA A 79 -7.39 6.97 10.87
CA ALA A 79 -7.94 8.32 10.87
C ALA A 79 -6.86 9.40 11.09
N LYS A 80 -5.96 9.18 12.05
CA LYS A 80 -4.81 10.09 12.29
C LYS A 80 -3.88 10.22 11.09
N LYS A 81 -3.65 9.14 10.33
CA LYS A 81 -2.82 9.17 9.11
C LYS A 81 -3.48 9.96 7.99
N ILE A 82 -4.79 9.76 7.80
CA ILE A 82 -5.59 10.52 6.82
C ILE A 82 -5.60 12.00 7.20
N GLU A 83 -5.83 12.32 8.48
CA GLU A 83 -5.78 13.68 9.01
C GLU A 83 -4.40 14.33 8.82
N ALA A 84 -3.31 13.57 8.99
CA ALA A 84 -1.96 14.04 8.72
C ALA A 84 -1.68 14.31 7.22
N GLY A 85 -2.53 13.81 6.31
CA GLY A 85 -2.45 14.11 4.87
C GLY A 85 -2.33 12.90 3.95
N ALA A 86 -2.51 11.67 4.44
CA ALA A 86 -2.48 10.50 3.57
C ALA A 86 -3.70 10.48 2.62
N ASP A 87 -3.43 10.43 1.32
CA ASP A 87 -4.42 10.26 0.26
C ASP A 87 -4.65 8.79 -0.09
N PHE A 88 -3.67 7.92 0.15
CA PHE A 88 -3.82 6.47 0.00
C PHE A 88 -3.18 5.70 1.15
N ILE A 89 -3.63 4.46 1.32
CA ILE A 89 -3.25 3.59 2.41
C ILE A 89 -2.90 2.22 1.86
N GLN A 90 -1.72 1.71 2.20
CA GLN A 90 -1.35 0.33 1.93
C GLN A 90 -1.42 -0.46 3.23
N THR A 91 -2.23 -1.52 3.27
CA THR A 91 -2.23 -2.40 4.44
C THR A 91 -1.07 -3.38 4.38
N GLN A 92 -0.72 -3.92 5.55
CA GLN A 92 0.10 -5.12 5.64
C GLN A 92 -0.65 -6.35 5.08
N TYR A 93 0.06 -7.47 4.88
CA TYR A 93 -0.52 -8.70 4.32
C TYR A 93 -1.81 -9.13 5.02
N CYS A 94 -2.86 -9.34 4.23
CA CYS A 94 -4.11 -9.91 4.68
C CYS A 94 -4.14 -11.41 4.44
N PHE A 95 -4.14 -12.19 5.52
CA PHE A 95 -4.47 -13.62 5.51
C PHE A 95 -5.68 -13.95 6.41
N ASP A 96 -6.22 -12.95 7.12
CA ASP A 96 -7.36 -13.07 8.04
C ASP A 96 -8.50 -12.16 7.55
N LEU A 97 -9.33 -12.72 6.67
CA LEU A 97 -10.47 -12.02 6.07
C LEU A 97 -11.54 -11.63 7.11
N PRO A 98 -11.90 -12.45 8.12
CA PRO A 98 -12.79 -12.03 9.20
C PRO A 98 -12.30 -10.77 9.91
N ARG A 99 -11.00 -10.72 10.27
CA ARG A 99 -10.41 -9.53 10.89
C ARG A 99 -10.46 -8.31 9.98
N LEU A 100 -10.13 -8.49 8.70
CA LEU A 100 -10.20 -7.39 7.73
C LEU A 100 -11.63 -6.86 7.59
N ARG A 101 -12.64 -7.73 7.55
CA ARG A 101 -14.04 -7.35 7.41
C ARG A 101 -14.51 -6.47 8.57
N GLU A 102 -14.17 -6.84 9.80
CA GLU A 102 -14.50 -6.01 10.97
C GLU A 102 -13.73 -4.67 10.97
N TYR A 103 -12.45 -4.69 10.56
CA TYR A 103 -11.69 -3.45 10.40
C TYR A 103 -12.33 -2.52 9.36
N MET A 104 -12.66 -3.05 8.17
CA MET A 104 -13.26 -2.28 7.08
C MET A 104 -14.63 -1.75 7.44
N ARG A 105 -15.47 -2.54 8.12
CA ARG A 105 -16.77 -2.08 8.65
C ARG A 105 -16.62 -0.79 9.45
N ARG A 106 -15.64 -0.75 10.35
CA ARG A 106 -15.37 0.45 11.18
C ARG A 106 -14.74 1.60 10.39
N VAL A 107 -13.91 1.31 9.40
CA VAL A 107 -13.36 2.31 8.47
C VAL A 107 -14.49 2.97 7.66
N VAL A 108 -15.48 2.18 7.26
CA VAL A 108 -16.70 2.64 6.58
C VAL A 108 -17.57 3.47 7.52
N ASP A 109 -17.90 2.95 8.71
CA ASP A 109 -18.70 3.67 9.72
C ASP A 109 -18.12 5.06 10.08
N MET A 110 -16.79 5.18 10.06
CA MET A 110 -16.07 6.43 10.33
C MET A 110 -15.91 7.35 9.11
N GLY A 111 -16.40 6.96 7.93
CA GLY A 111 -16.27 7.72 6.68
C GLY A 111 -14.82 7.90 6.21
N LEU A 112 -13.91 7.01 6.61
CA LEU A 112 -12.49 7.15 6.29
C LEU A 112 -12.17 6.73 4.85
N HIS A 113 -12.89 5.74 4.34
CA HIS A 113 -12.74 5.25 2.97
C HIS A 113 -13.09 6.31 1.91
N GLU A 114 -13.92 7.29 2.22
CA GLU A 114 -14.23 8.42 1.33
C GLU A 114 -13.11 9.46 1.27
N LYS A 115 -12.17 9.43 2.23
CA LYS A 115 -11.10 10.43 2.39
C LYS A 115 -9.75 9.96 1.89
N ALA A 116 -9.55 8.66 1.75
CA ALA A 116 -8.31 8.07 1.24
C ALA A 116 -8.58 6.72 0.55
N TYR A 117 -7.77 6.40 -0.46
CA TYR A 117 -7.86 5.12 -1.16
C TYR A 117 -7.23 4.00 -0.34
N LEU A 118 -7.99 2.95 -0.01
CA LEU A 118 -7.49 1.79 0.71
C LEU A 118 -7.07 0.67 -0.25
N LEU A 119 -5.78 0.35 -0.24
CA LEU A 119 -5.16 -0.74 -0.98
C LEU A 119 -4.80 -1.86 0.00
N ILE A 120 -5.50 -3.00 -0.11
CA ILE A 120 -5.28 -4.13 0.79
C ILE A 120 -4.07 -4.94 0.32
N GLY A 121 -3.12 -5.13 1.23
CA GLY A 121 -1.93 -5.92 1.01
C GLY A 121 -2.25 -7.41 0.86
N VAL A 122 -1.82 -8.01 -0.25
CA VAL A 122 -2.01 -9.44 -0.57
C VAL A 122 -0.72 -10.02 -1.14
N GLY A 123 -0.55 -11.34 -1.06
CA GLY A 123 0.55 -12.00 -1.76
C GLY A 123 0.57 -13.51 -1.58
N PRO A 124 1.30 -14.23 -2.45
CA PRO A 124 1.31 -15.69 -2.48
C PRO A 124 2.21 -16.27 -1.38
N LEU A 125 1.77 -17.38 -0.79
CA LEU A 125 2.59 -18.19 0.11
C LEU A 125 3.26 -19.33 -0.65
N ARG A 126 4.58 -19.48 -0.55
CA ARG A 126 5.30 -20.49 -1.33
C ARG A 126 5.15 -21.91 -0.78
N SER A 127 4.97 -22.04 0.52
CA SER A 127 4.89 -23.29 1.26
C SER A 127 4.34 -23.07 2.67
N GLU A 128 3.97 -24.16 3.35
CA GLU A 128 3.64 -24.16 4.78
C GLU A 128 4.81 -23.62 5.62
N LYS A 129 6.05 -24.00 5.28
CA LYS A 129 7.25 -23.52 5.98
C LYS A 129 7.48 -22.02 5.78
N ALA A 130 7.22 -21.51 4.58
CA ALA A 130 7.33 -20.08 4.30
C ALA A 130 6.26 -19.29 5.07
N ALA A 131 5.02 -19.81 5.12
CA ALA A 131 3.95 -19.22 5.91
C ALA A 131 4.29 -19.22 7.42
N GLU A 132 4.81 -20.33 7.94
CA GLU A 132 5.24 -20.44 9.34
C GLU A 132 6.37 -19.45 9.66
N PHE A 133 7.35 -19.33 8.77
CA PHE A 133 8.42 -18.34 8.91
C PHE A 133 7.86 -16.92 8.90
N MET A 134 6.97 -16.58 7.96
CA MET A 134 6.39 -15.25 7.86
C MET A 134 5.65 -14.86 9.13
N ARG A 135 4.76 -15.72 9.65
CA ARG A 135 3.97 -15.38 10.85
C ARG A 135 4.78 -15.35 12.16
N THR A 136 5.94 -16.00 12.20
CA THR A 136 6.78 -16.06 13.41
C THR A 136 7.98 -15.11 13.39
N LYS A 137 8.46 -14.72 12.20
CA LYS A 137 9.69 -13.93 12.04
C LYS A 137 9.49 -12.56 11.42
N VAL A 138 8.37 -12.31 10.73
CA VAL A 138 8.11 -10.99 10.12
C VAL A 138 7.19 -10.19 11.04
N PRO A 139 7.68 -9.10 11.66
CA PRO A 139 6.89 -8.29 12.56
C PRO A 139 5.59 -7.80 11.92
N GLY A 140 4.47 -8.01 12.63
CA GLY A 140 3.16 -7.53 12.20
C GLY A 140 2.48 -8.36 11.11
N VAL A 141 3.08 -9.47 10.65
CA VAL A 141 2.38 -10.44 9.79
C VAL A 141 1.60 -11.43 10.67
N TRP A 142 0.32 -11.61 10.34
CA TRP A 142 -0.56 -12.57 10.98
C TRP A 142 -1.09 -13.54 9.93
N ILE A 143 -0.89 -14.84 10.15
CA ILE A 143 -1.37 -15.91 9.28
C ILE A 143 -2.13 -16.92 10.15
N PRO A 144 -3.45 -17.07 9.96
CA PRO A 144 -4.25 -18.04 10.70
C PRO A 144 -3.76 -19.49 10.50
N ASP A 145 -3.93 -20.34 11.50
CA ASP A 145 -3.57 -21.77 11.44
C ASP A 145 -4.21 -22.46 10.23
N ALA A 146 -5.47 -22.15 9.94
CA ALA A 146 -6.20 -22.71 8.80
C ALA A 146 -5.48 -22.49 7.45
N VAL A 147 -4.78 -21.37 7.26
CA VAL A 147 -4.01 -21.09 6.05
C VAL A 147 -2.76 -21.96 5.99
N VAL A 148 -2.04 -22.11 7.10
CA VAL A 148 -0.84 -22.95 7.20
C VAL A 148 -1.20 -24.42 7.02
N GLU A 149 -2.27 -24.89 7.67
CA GLU A 149 -2.78 -26.26 7.55
C GLU A 149 -3.22 -26.59 6.12
N ARG A 150 -3.87 -25.64 5.44
CA ARG A 150 -4.30 -25.81 4.04
C ARG A 150 -3.09 -26.05 3.13
N LEU A 151 -1.99 -25.33 3.34
CA LEU A 151 -0.73 -25.56 2.62
C LEU A 151 -0.09 -26.91 3.01
N ALA A 152 -0.06 -27.23 4.30
CA ALA A 152 0.56 -28.45 4.81
C ALA A 152 -0.12 -29.74 4.29
N LYS A 153 -1.42 -29.68 3.99
CA LYS A 153 -2.20 -30.79 3.40
C LYS A 153 -1.85 -31.07 1.94
N ARG A 154 -1.08 -30.21 1.26
CA ARG A 154 -0.68 -30.40 -0.14
C ARG A 154 0.70 -31.05 -0.25
N PRO A 155 0.92 -31.91 -1.26
CA PRO A 155 2.27 -32.34 -1.62
C PRO A 155 3.19 -31.13 -1.86
N LYS A 156 4.47 -31.23 -1.48
CA LYS A 156 5.43 -30.10 -1.59
C LYS A 156 5.46 -29.43 -2.96
N ARG A 157 5.33 -30.21 -4.03
CA ARG A 157 5.32 -29.72 -5.42
C ARG A 157 4.09 -28.89 -5.80
N GLU A 158 3.00 -29.03 -5.05
CA GLU A 158 1.71 -28.37 -5.29
C GLU A 158 1.47 -27.16 -4.37
N GLN A 159 2.27 -26.99 -3.32
CA GLN A 159 2.07 -25.91 -2.35
C GLN A 159 2.22 -24.51 -2.94
N LYS A 160 3.12 -24.32 -3.93
CA LYS A 160 3.27 -23.02 -4.62
C LYS A 160 1.96 -22.63 -5.33
N ASP A 161 1.35 -23.58 -6.04
CA ASP A 161 0.08 -23.33 -6.74
C ASP A 161 -1.07 -23.12 -5.75
N GLU A 162 -1.11 -23.88 -4.65
CA GLU A 162 -2.13 -23.69 -3.61
C GLU A 162 -2.01 -22.33 -2.91
N GLY A 163 -0.80 -21.87 -2.59
CA GLY A 163 -0.62 -20.54 -2.00
C GLY A 163 -0.93 -19.40 -2.95
N MET A 164 -0.77 -19.61 -4.26
CA MET A 164 -1.28 -18.69 -5.27
C MET A 164 -2.81 -18.70 -5.34
N ARG A 165 -3.47 -19.87 -5.27
CA ARG A 165 -4.94 -19.95 -5.16
C ARG A 165 -5.46 -19.21 -3.93
N ILE A 166 -4.85 -19.41 -2.77
CA ILE A 166 -5.19 -18.68 -1.54
C ILE A 166 -5.11 -17.17 -1.77
N CYS A 167 -4.04 -16.68 -2.42
CA CYS A 167 -3.89 -15.26 -2.75
C CYS A 167 -5.02 -14.76 -3.66
N VAL A 168 -5.37 -15.51 -4.72
CA VAL A 168 -6.45 -15.16 -5.64
C VAL A 168 -7.81 -15.12 -4.93
N GLU A 169 -8.13 -16.12 -4.11
CA GLU A 169 -9.37 -16.16 -3.32
C GLU A 169 -9.47 -15.00 -2.32
N ILE A 170 -8.33 -14.58 -1.73
CA ILE A 170 -8.29 -13.38 -0.88
C ILE A 170 -8.58 -12.13 -1.71
N ILE A 171 -7.97 -11.98 -2.90
CA ILE A 171 -8.21 -10.84 -3.79
C ILE A 171 -9.70 -10.76 -4.17
N GLU A 172 -10.31 -11.87 -4.54
CA GLU A 172 -11.74 -11.94 -4.89
C GLU A 172 -12.61 -11.42 -3.74
N GLN A 173 -12.41 -11.94 -2.52
CA GLN A 173 -13.22 -11.52 -1.36
C GLN A 173 -12.94 -10.10 -0.90
N VAL A 174 -11.69 -9.63 -1.02
CA VAL A 174 -11.29 -8.26 -0.65
C VAL A 174 -11.94 -7.24 -1.57
N ARG A 175 -12.05 -7.54 -2.87
CA ARG A 175 -12.67 -6.62 -3.85
C ARG A 175 -14.16 -6.41 -3.64
N GLU A 176 -14.83 -7.34 -2.97
CA GLU A 176 -16.25 -7.24 -2.62
C GLU A 176 -16.47 -6.43 -1.33
N MET A 177 -15.42 -6.06 -0.61
CA MET A 177 -15.54 -5.30 0.64
C MET A 177 -15.74 -3.81 0.36
N GLU A 178 -16.79 -3.24 0.95
CA GLU A 178 -17.06 -1.81 0.91
C GLU A 178 -15.85 -1.00 1.44
N GLY A 179 -15.53 0.10 0.73
CA GLY A 179 -14.42 0.99 1.06
C GLY A 179 -13.04 0.49 0.62
N VAL A 180 -12.90 -0.73 0.08
CA VAL A 180 -11.67 -1.17 -0.58
C VAL A 180 -11.61 -0.61 -2.00
N HIS A 181 -10.49 0.02 -2.34
CA HIS A 181 -10.29 0.65 -3.65
C HIS A 181 -9.35 -0.15 -4.56
N GLY A 182 -8.61 -1.10 -4.00
CA GLY A 182 -7.71 -1.95 -4.75
C GLY A 182 -6.89 -2.87 -3.86
N VAL A 183 -5.94 -3.56 -4.47
CA VAL A 183 -5.00 -4.45 -3.79
C VAL A 183 -3.56 -4.01 -4.04
N HIS A 184 -2.72 -4.18 -3.02
CA HIS A 184 -1.28 -4.02 -3.11
C HIS A 184 -0.65 -5.42 -3.12
N ILE A 185 -0.22 -5.88 -4.29
CA ILE A 185 0.37 -7.22 -4.46
C ILE A 185 1.83 -7.17 -4.05
N MET A 186 2.15 -7.81 -2.94
CA MET A 186 3.52 -7.97 -2.44
C MET A 186 4.01 -9.38 -2.77
N ALA A 187 5.02 -9.48 -3.63
CA ALA A 187 5.56 -10.75 -4.12
C ALA A 187 7.09 -10.82 -3.94
N TYR A 188 7.56 -10.60 -2.71
CA TYR A 188 8.99 -10.58 -2.41
C TYR A 188 9.68 -11.89 -2.83
N ARG A 189 10.70 -11.79 -3.70
CA ARG A 189 11.42 -12.92 -4.32
C ARG A 189 10.55 -13.89 -5.11
N GLN A 190 9.37 -13.43 -5.52
CA GLN A 190 8.38 -14.15 -6.31
C GLN A 190 7.77 -13.19 -7.35
N GLU A 191 8.51 -12.16 -7.78
CA GLU A 191 8.04 -11.09 -8.65
C GLU A 191 7.50 -11.64 -9.98
N GLU A 192 8.02 -12.80 -10.43
CA GLU A 192 7.55 -13.51 -11.61
C GLU A 192 6.09 -13.99 -11.51
N THR A 193 5.57 -14.15 -10.28
CA THR A 193 4.19 -14.63 -10.04
C THR A 193 3.15 -13.52 -10.12
N VAL A 194 3.55 -12.24 -10.14
CA VAL A 194 2.61 -11.11 -10.10
C VAL A 194 1.69 -11.13 -11.33
N ALA A 195 2.25 -11.31 -12.53
CA ALA A 195 1.46 -11.35 -13.76
C ALA A 195 0.42 -12.48 -13.74
N GLU A 196 0.80 -13.65 -13.21
CA GLU A 196 -0.09 -14.79 -13.09
C GLU A 196 -1.20 -14.55 -12.06
N ILE A 197 -0.90 -13.94 -10.91
CA ILE A 197 -1.91 -13.56 -9.91
C ILE A 197 -2.91 -12.58 -10.51
N VAL A 198 -2.43 -11.53 -11.19
CA VAL A 198 -3.29 -10.51 -11.82
C VAL A 198 -4.20 -11.15 -12.88
N GLN A 199 -3.67 -12.09 -13.67
CA GLN A 199 -4.45 -12.84 -14.66
C GLN A 199 -5.51 -13.74 -14.00
N ARG A 200 -5.10 -14.58 -13.02
CA ARG A 200 -6.00 -15.53 -12.33
C ARG A 200 -7.10 -14.82 -11.55
N ALA A 201 -6.81 -13.66 -10.95
CA ALA A 201 -7.78 -12.82 -10.24
C ALA A 201 -8.64 -11.93 -11.17
N GLY A 202 -8.46 -12.02 -12.49
CA GLY A 202 -9.26 -11.27 -13.47
C GLY A 202 -9.06 -9.75 -13.42
N LEU A 203 -7.90 -9.27 -12.97
CA LEU A 203 -7.65 -7.83 -12.75
C LEU A 203 -7.32 -7.08 -14.07
N LEU A 204 -6.92 -7.77 -15.14
CA LEU A 204 -6.57 -7.14 -16.42
C LEU A 204 -7.77 -6.58 -17.21
N ALA A 205 -8.97 -7.09 -16.97
CA ALA A 205 -10.17 -6.72 -17.74
C ALA A 205 -10.78 -5.36 -17.34
N LEU A 206 -10.25 -4.70 -16.30
CA LEU A 206 -10.86 -3.52 -15.68
C LEU A 206 -10.39 -2.17 -16.25
N ARG A 207 -9.62 -2.14 -17.35
CA ARG A 207 -9.28 -0.87 -18.03
C ARG A 207 -10.46 -0.36 -18.87
N HIS A 208 -11.55 0.03 -18.22
CA HIS A 208 -12.56 0.91 -18.82
C HIS A 208 -12.32 2.35 -18.35
N GLY A 209 -11.95 3.19 -19.32
CA GLY A 209 -11.69 4.64 -19.27
C GLY A 209 -11.82 5.39 -17.95
N HIS A 210 -10.68 5.86 -17.42
CA HIS A 210 -10.70 7.10 -16.67
C HIS A 210 -10.95 8.27 -17.64
N HIS A 211 -12.21 8.67 -17.75
CA HIS A 211 -12.53 10.04 -18.13
C HIS A 211 -11.97 10.95 -17.03
N GLU A 212 -11.15 11.91 -17.44
CA GLU A 212 -10.62 12.99 -16.63
C GLU A 212 -11.78 13.88 -16.15
N GLN A 213 -12.50 13.47 -15.09
CA GLN A 213 -13.38 14.36 -14.37
C GLN A 213 -12.52 15.24 -13.47
N SER A 214 -12.08 16.36 -14.04
CA SER A 214 -11.49 17.45 -13.30
C SER A 214 -12.47 17.88 -12.20
N ARG A 215 -12.03 17.85 -10.93
CA ARG A 215 -12.70 18.60 -9.87
C ARG A 215 -12.80 20.08 -10.31
N PRO A 216 -13.89 20.80 -10.04
CA PRO A 216 -14.02 22.19 -10.47
C PRO A 216 -12.92 23.02 -9.82
N GLY A 217 -11.96 23.45 -10.65
CA GLY A 217 -10.85 24.30 -10.26
C GLY A 217 -11.33 25.73 -9.99
N HIS A 218 -10.82 26.32 -8.92
CA HIS A 218 -10.76 27.77 -8.79
C HIS A 218 -9.96 28.32 -9.97
N GLY A 219 -10.61 29.14 -10.79
CA GLY A 219 -10.10 29.57 -12.09
C GLY A 219 -8.89 30.49 -12.00
N HIS A 220 -8.02 30.41 -13.02
CA HIS A 220 -7.55 31.54 -13.83
C HIS A 220 -6.64 31.03 -14.98
N GLY A 221 -6.99 31.39 -16.24
CA GLY A 221 -6.06 31.92 -17.24
C GLY A 221 -5.17 31.02 -18.12
N ALA A 222 -5.67 30.72 -19.33
CA ALA A 222 -5.01 30.68 -20.67
C ALA A 222 -3.99 29.58 -21.08
N PRO A 223 -3.98 29.14 -22.37
CA PRO A 223 -3.28 27.93 -22.84
C PRO A 223 -1.92 28.22 -23.51
N ARG A 224 -0.98 27.25 -23.44
CA ARG A 224 0.24 27.24 -24.27
C ARG A 224 0.45 25.89 -24.97
N GLN A 225 0.96 26.03 -26.19
CA GLN A 225 1.11 25.07 -27.29
C GLN A 225 2.08 23.90 -27.02
N GLN A 226 1.78 22.78 -27.67
CA GLN A 226 2.58 21.56 -27.80
C GLN A 226 3.82 21.75 -28.68
N THR A 227 4.95 21.17 -28.27
CA THR A 227 6.03 20.74 -29.18
C THR A 227 6.55 19.35 -28.78
N ARG A 228 6.70 18.48 -29.78
CA ARG A 228 7.23 17.11 -29.68
C ARG A 228 8.74 17.08 -30.01
N ALA A 229 9.52 16.34 -29.21
CA ALA A 229 10.76 15.64 -29.56
C ALA A 229 11.04 14.72 -28.35
N GLY A 230 11.32 13.41 -28.43
CA GLY A 230 12.20 12.67 -29.34
C GLY A 230 13.31 12.07 -28.46
N ALA A 231 13.18 10.82 -28.00
CA ALA A 231 14.22 10.15 -27.19
C ALA A 231 14.30 8.65 -27.51
N THR A 232 15.51 8.23 -27.92
CA THR A 232 15.98 6.84 -28.09
C THR A 232 16.39 6.24 -26.73
N PRO A 233 16.48 4.91 -26.60
CA PRO A 233 16.29 4.20 -25.33
C PRO A 233 17.58 3.94 -24.57
N THR A 234 17.51 3.95 -23.24
CA THR A 234 18.51 3.34 -22.37
C THR A 234 17.84 2.59 -21.21
N ASN A 235 18.09 1.28 -21.19
CA ASN A 235 18.01 0.26 -20.14
C ASN A 235 16.90 0.33 -19.08
N HIS A 236 15.94 -0.60 -19.25
CA HIS A 236 14.87 -0.92 -18.34
C HIS A 236 15.36 -1.58 -17.04
N SER A 237 15.12 -0.91 -15.91
CA SER A 237 14.72 -1.58 -14.67
C SER A 237 13.23 -1.32 -14.49
N ALA A 238 12.44 -2.39 -14.55
CA ALA A 238 10.98 -2.32 -14.47
C ALA A 238 10.54 -1.93 -13.06
N ILE A 239 10.04 -0.69 -12.92
CA ILE A 239 9.10 -0.31 -11.87
C ILE A 239 7.74 -0.36 -12.54
N ILE A 240 6.91 -1.30 -12.10
CA ILE A 240 5.52 -1.43 -12.56
C ILE A 240 4.72 -0.32 -11.87
N GLU A 241 4.20 0.62 -12.66
CA GLU A 241 3.11 1.55 -12.30
C GLU A 241 1.74 0.91 -12.52
#